data_AF-A0A3D4QSJ0-F1
#
_entry.id   AF-A0A3D4QSJ0-F1
#
_cell.length_a   1.000
_cell.length_b   1.000
_cell.length_c   1.000
_cell.angle_alpha   90.00
_cell.angle_beta   90.00
_cell.angle_gamma   90.00
#
_symmetry.space_group_name_H-M   'P 1'
#
loop_
_entity.id
_entity.type
_entity.pdbx_description
1 polymer ?
#
loop_
_entity_poly.entity_id
_entity_poly.type
_entity_poly.pdbx_seq_one_letter_code
_entity_poly.pdbx_strand_id
1 'polypeptide(L)' 'DAGIFDCALRAMQHTERSSVIMIGDSLTSDIKGGFDYGIDTCWYNPSGAANQSGITPNYEIKHLNELLGIL' A
#
# COMPACT_ATOMS: atom_id res chain seq x y z
N ASP A 1 -13.71 0.38 -0.16
CA ASP A 1 -14.40 0.16 1.12
C ASP A 1 -13.32 -0.05 2.19
N ALA A 2 -13.40 0.67 3.31
CA ALA A 2 -12.42 0.57 4.40
C ALA A 2 -12.52 -0.75 5.18
N GLY A 3 -13.64 -1.48 5.07
CA GLY A 3 -13.92 -2.64 5.90
C GLY A 3 -12.87 -3.76 5.85
N ILE A 4 -12.18 -3.94 4.71
CA ILE A 4 -11.09 -4.92 4.61
C ILE A 4 -9.88 -4.56 5.48
N PHE A 5 -9.51 -3.27 5.51
CA PHE A 5 -8.38 -2.77 6.29
C PHE A 5 -8.69 -2.81 7.79
N ASP A 6 -9.90 -2.42 8.19
CA ASP A 6 -10.36 -2.53 9.58
C ASP A 6 -10.35 -4.00 10.05
N CYS A 7 -10.82 -4.92 9.20
CA CYS A 7 -10.81 -6.35 9.50
C CYS A 7 -9.37 -6.87 9.71
N ALA A 8 -8.45 -6.50 8.81
CA ALA A 8 -7.06 -6.91 8.89
C ALA A 8 -6.38 -6.38 10.16
N LEU A 9 -6.52 -5.09 10.46
CA LEU A 9 -5.94 -4.47 11.65
C LEU A 9 -6.47 -5.07 12.95
N ARG A 10 -7.78 -5.32 12.99
CA ARG A 10 -8.40 -6.00 14.13
C ARG A 10 -7.86 -7.42 14.32
N ALA A 11 -7.68 -8.18 13.24
CA ALA A 11 -7.12 -9.53 13.29
C ALA A 11 -5.66 -9.53 13.80
N MET A 12 -4.90 -8.49 13.47
CA MET A 12 -3.54 -8.29 13.96
C MET A 12 -3.47 -7.68 15.38
N GLN A 13 -4.62 -7.31 15.97
CA GLN A 13 -4.69 -6.56 17.23
C GLN A 13 -3.85 -5.28 17.20
N HIS A 14 -3.83 -4.60 16.05
CA HIS A 14 -2.99 -3.45 15.79
C HIS A 14 -3.84 -2.23 15.45
N THR A 15 -3.49 -1.07 15.99
CA THR A 15 -4.29 0.17 15.86
C THR A 15 -3.53 1.33 15.24
N GLU A 16 -2.20 1.29 15.30
CA GLU A 16 -1.34 2.39 14.85
C GLU A 16 -1.15 2.35 13.32
N ARG A 17 -2.02 3.05 12.59
CA ARG A 17 -2.02 3.12 11.12
C ARG A 17 -0.70 3.62 10.53
N SER A 18 0.00 4.52 11.22
CA SER A 18 1.32 5.04 10.82
C SER A 18 2.43 4.00 10.80
N SER A 19 2.20 2.82 11.39
CA SER A 19 3.15 1.69 11.39
C SER A 19 2.71 0.54 10.48
N VAL A 20 1.82 0.84 9.53
CA VAL A 20 1.22 -0.13 8.61
C VAL A 20 1.48 0.34 7.19
N ILE A 21 1.90 -0.60 6.35
CA ILE A 21 2.10 -0.36 4.92
C ILE A 21 1.23 -1.34 4.10
N MET A 22 0.46 -0.81 3.16
CA MET A 22 -0.25 -1.60 2.16
C MET A 22 0.63 -1.79 0.93
N ILE A 23 0.94 -3.03 0.60
CA ILE A 23 1.75 -3.38 -0.57
C ILE A 23 0.84 -4.08 -1.58
N GLY A 24 0.80 -3.60 -2.81
CA GLY A 24 -0.03 -4.17 -3.87
C GLY A 24 0.27 -3.62 -5.25
N ASP A 25 -0.25 -4.27 -6.28
CA ASP A 25 0.01 -3.95 -7.69
C ASP A 25 -1.08 -3.06 -8.31
N SER A 26 -2.24 -2.93 -7.65
CA SER A 26 -3.36 -2.14 -8.14
C SER A 26 -3.39 -0.74 -7.54
N LEU A 27 -3.22 0.27 -8.40
CA LEU A 27 -3.27 1.68 -8.02
C LEU A 27 -4.63 2.06 -7.40
N THR A 28 -5.74 1.50 -7.90
CA THR A 28 -7.09 1.91 -7.48
C THR A 28 -7.60 1.16 -6.26
N SER A 29 -7.21 -0.09 -6.05
CA SER A 29 -7.63 -0.85 -4.86
C SER A 29 -6.63 -0.73 -3.71
N ASP A 30 -5.35 -0.93 -3.99
CA ASP A 30 -4.33 -1.09 -2.94
C ASP A 30 -3.79 0.28 -2.54
N ILE A 31 -3.40 1.08 -3.53
CA ILE A 31 -2.76 2.37 -3.29
C ILE A 31 -3.80 3.42 -2.91
N LYS A 32 -4.85 3.61 -3.73
CA LYS A 32 -5.92 4.55 -3.37
C LYS A 32 -6.68 4.11 -2.12
N GLY A 33 -6.93 2.79 -1.97
CA GLY A 33 -7.60 2.26 -0.80
C GLY A 33 -6.79 2.44 0.49
N GLY A 34 -5.49 2.11 0.46
CA GLY A 34 -4.59 2.31 1.60
C GLY A 34 -4.42 3.79 1.96
N PHE A 35 -4.27 4.66 0.94
CA PHE A 35 -4.20 6.10 1.11
C PHE A 35 -5.47 6.65 1.78
N ASP A 36 -6.65 6.28 1.28
CA ASP A 36 -7.94 6.72 1.85
C ASP A 36 -8.15 6.18 3.27
N TYR A 37 -7.57 5.03 3.56
CA TYR A 37 -7.59 4.43 4.89
C TYR A 37 -6.58 5.10 5.86
N GLY A 38 -5.59 5.82 5.35
CA GLY A 38 -4.60 6.56 6.12
C GLY A 38 -3.40 5.72 6.57
N ILE A 39 -3.00 4.74 5.75
CA ILE A 39 -1.78 3.93 5.94
C ILE A 39 -0.79 4.20 4.80
N ASP A 40 0.49 3.88 5.02
CA ASP A 40 1.50 4.00 3.96
C ASP A 40 1.19 3.02 2.83
N THR A 41 1.57 3.37 1.61
CA THR A 41 1.29 2.56 0.42
C THR A 41 2.53 2.34 -0.44
N CYS A 42 2.74 1.10 -0.85
CA CYS A 42 3.84 0.70 -1.71
C CYS A 42 3.29 0.04 -2.96
N TRP A 43 3.51 0.67 -4.11
CA TRP A 43 3.13 0.12 -5.39
C TRP A 43 4.17 -0.89 -5.87
N TYR A 44 3.75 -2.14 -6.01
CA TYR A 44 4.55 -3.18 -6.63
C TYR A 44 4.35 -3.14 -8.15
N ASN A 45 5.34 -2.62 -8.86
CA ASN A 45 5.31 -2.38 -10.29
C ASN A 45 6.44 -3.13 -11.02
N PRO A 46 6.41 -4.48 -11.08
CA PRO A 46 7.49 -5.27 -11.66
C PRO A 46 7.71 -5.00 -13.16
N SER A 47 6.68 -4.54 -13.86
CA SER A 47 6.74 -4.19 -15.28
C SER A 47 7.26 -2.77 -15.53
N GLY A 48 7.36 -1.91 -14.51
CA GLY A 48 7.71 -0.51 -14.68
C GLY A 48 6.66 0.25 -15.51
N ALA A 49 5.38 -0.08 -15.35
CA ALA A 49 4.28 0.58 -16.03
C ALA A 49 4.24 2.07 -15.65
N ALA A 50 3.90 2.93 -16.62
CA ALA A 50 3.72 4.35 -16.35
C ALA A 50 2.45 4.58 -15.52
N ASN A 51 2.56 5.36 -14.44
CA ASN A 51 1.41 5.73 -13.64
C ASN A 51 0.64 6.88 -14.30
N GLN A 52 -0.50 6.54 -14.91
CA GLN A 52 -1.41 7.50 -15.56
C GLN A 52 -2.65 7.80 -14.71
N SER A 53 -2.72 7.27 -13.49
CA SER A 53 -3.93 7.32 -12.66
C SER A 53 -4.08 8.62 -11.86
N GLY A 54 -3.00 9.40 -11.73
CA GLY A 54 -2.94 10.55 -10.82
C GLY A 54 -2.86 10.17 -9.33
N ILE A 55 -2.89 8.88 -9.00
CA ILE A 55 -2.73 8.36 -7.64
C ILE A 55 -1.23 8.28 -7.35
N THR A 56 -0.78 8.85 -6.24
CA THR A 56 0.64 8.86 -5.85
C THR A 56 0.85 7.88 -4.70
N PRO A 57 1.59 6.76 -4.90
CA PRO A 57 1.98 5.89 -3.80
C PRO A 57 3.07 6.57 -2.94
N ASN A 58 3.23 6.15 -1.69
CA ASN A 58 4.36 6.60 -0.85
C ASN A 58 5.68 6.02 -1.36
N TYR A 59 5.64 4.76 -1.82
CA TYR A 59 6.79 4.03 -2.34
C TYR A 59 6.42 3.28 -3.63
N GLU A 60 7.38 3.09 -4.51
CA GLU A 60 7.26 2.21 -5.67
C GLU A 60 8.46 1.28 -5.69
N ILE A 61 8.19 -0.01 -5.90
CA ILE A 61 9.22 -1.05 -5.99
C ILE A 61 8.99 -1.90 -7.23
N LYS A 62 10.07 -2.40 -7.83
CA LYS A 62 10.02 -3.33 -8.95
C LYS A 62 10.20 -4.78 -8.50
N HIS A 63 10.91 -4.97 -7.40
CA HIS A 63 11.23 -6.26 -6.81
C HIS A 63 10.91 -6.24 -5.31
N LEU A 64 10.35 -7.34 -4.79
CA LEU A 64 9.95 -7.42 -3.38
C LEU A 64 11.11 -7.26 -2.40
N ASN A 65 12.35 -7.57 -2.80
CA ASN A 65 13.52 -7.36 -1.95
C ASN A 65 13.85 -5.88 -1.70
N GLU A 66 13.34 -4.96 -2.51
CA GLU A 66 13.50 -3.51 -2.30
C GLU A 66 12.74 -3.04 -1.06
N LEU A 67 11.75 -3.81 -0.57
CA LEU A 67 11.07 -3.53 0.70
C LEU A 67 12.04 -3.48 1.88
N LEU A 68 13.14 -4.24 1.84
CA LEU A 68 14.14 -4.24 2.90
C LEU A 68 14.88 -2.90 3.04
N GLY A 69 14.81 -2.02 2.05
CA GLY A 69 15.33 -0.66 2.14
C GLY A 69 14.30 0.37 2.61
N ILE A 70 13.03 -0.02 2.72
CA ILE A 70 11.91 0.83 3.15
C ILE A 70 11.55 0.57 4.61
N LEU A 71 11.60 -0.70 5.03
CA LEU A 71 11.31 -1.17 6.40
C LEU A 71 12.50 -0.97 7.34
#